data_AF-A0A959SUU4-F1
#
_entry.id   AF-A0A959SUU4-F1
#
_cell.length_a   1.000
_cell.length_b   1.000
_cell.length_c   1.000
_cell.angle_alpha   90.00
_cell.angle_beta   90.00
_cell.angle_gamma   90.00
#
_symmetry.space_group_name_H-M   'P 1'
#
loop_
_entity.id
_entity.type
_entity.pdbx_description
1 polymer ?
#
loop_
_entity_poly.entity_id
_entity_poly.type
_entity_poly.pdbx_seq_one_letter_code
_entity_poly.pdbx_strand_id
1 'polypeptide(L)'
;LIRPMFYDAYHHIENISNPGGEEKIYTITGYICETDTFASDRKLPEIREDDYLVFYNAGAYGFEMASNYNSRFKPAEVLVKDGKASLIRKRENFDDLLRNQIVLS
;
A
#
# COMPACT_ATOMS: atom_id res chain seq x y z
N LEU A 1 -2.58 0.83 -3.51
CA LEU A 1 -4.00 0.90 -3.12
C LEU A 1 -4.66 1.94 -4.03
N ILE A 2 -5.40 1.53 -5.06
CA ILE A 2 -5.80 2.46 -6.15
C ILE A 2 -7.10 3.24 -5.88
N ARG A 3 -7.91 2.79 -4.92
CA ARG A 3 -9.25 3.33 -4.66
C ARG A 3 -9.29 4.84 -4.37
N PRO A 4 -8.36 5.44 -3.60
CA PRO A 4 -8.34 6.89 -3.42
C PRO A 4 -8.21 7.65 -4.73
N MET A 5 -7.29 7.24 -5.61
CA MET A 5 -7.12 7.89 -6.91
C MET A 5 -8.32 7.73 -7.84
N PHE A 6 -8.91 6.52 -7.90
CA PHE A 6 -9.96 6.23 -8.88
C PHE A 6 -11.34 6.75 -8.45
N TYR A 7 -11.60 6.77 -7.15
CA TYR A 7 -12.95 6.96 -6.62
C TYR A 7 -13.01 8.00 -5.50
N ASP A 8 -11.91 8.72 -5.23
CA ASP A 8 -11.78 9.61 -4.07
C ASP A 8 -12.14 8.88 -2.75
N ALA A 9 -11.83 7.58 -2.69
CA ALA A 9 -12.24 6.73 -1.59
C ALA A 9 -11.46 7.07 -0.31
N TYR A 10 -12.19 7.32 0.77
CA TYR A 10 -11.59 7.50 2.09
C TYR A 10 -11.07 6.18 2.66
N HIS A 11 -9.82 6.19 3.08
CA HIS A 11 -9.24 5.20 4.00
C HIS A 11 -8.82 5.90 5.30
N HIS A 12 -9.13 5.29 6.44
CA HIS A 12 -8.52 5.70 7.71
C HIS A 12 -7.06 5.26 7.70
N ILE A 13 -6.17 6.16 8.13
CA ILE A 13 -4.73 5.93 8.15
C ILE A 13 -4.23 6.23 9.56
N GLU A 14 -3.34 5.41 10.09
CA GLU A 14 -2.77 5.55 11.43
C GLU A 14 -1.25 5.35 11.38
N ASN A 15 -0.51 6.15 12.16
CA ASN A 15 0.90 5.89 12.44
C ASN A 15 1.00 4.96 13.66
N ILE A 16 1.32 3.69 13.42
CA ILE A 16 1.42 2.69 14.50
C ILE A 16 2.80 2.67 15.15
N SER A 17 3.81 3.30 14.55
CA SER A 17 5.14 3.43 15.14
C SER A 17 5.22 4.55 16.18
N ASN A 18 4.40 5.61 16.03
CA ASN A 18 4.42 6.78 16.91
C ASN A 18 2.99 7.27 17.28
N PRO A 19 2.14 6.44 17.90
CA PRO A 19 0.71 6.79 18.11
C PRO A 19 0.48 7.97 19.06
N GLY A 20 1.45 8.33 19.90
CA GLY A 20 1.37 9.46 20.83
C GLY A 20 2.13 10.71 20.38
N GLY A 21 2.63 10.73 19.14
CA GLY A 21 3.34 11.87 18.58
C GLY A 21 2.47 13.13 18.48
N GLU A 22 3.13 14.29 18.42
CA GLU A 22 2.43 15.56 18.15
C GLU A 22 1.71 15.48 16.79
N GLU A 23 0.45 15.93 16.75
CA GLU A 23 -0.33 15.89 15.53
C GLU A 23 0.14 16.94 14.51
N LYS A 24 0.40 16.49 13.28
CA LYS A 24 0.74 17.33 12.13
C LYS A 24 -0.19 17.01 10.96
N ILE A 25 -0.32 17.95 10.03
CA ILE A 25 -1.12 17.76 8.81
C ILE A 25 -0.21 17.24 7.70
N TYR A 26 -0.61 16.13 7.08
CA TYR A 26 0.12 15.47 6.01
C TYR A 26 -0.74 15.24 4.77
N THR A 27 -0.07 15.34 3.62
CA THR A 27 -0.51 14.68 2.39
C THR A 27 0.28 13.38 2.25
N ILE A 28 -0.43 12.27 2.10
CA ILE A 28 0.15 10.93 2.04
C ILE A 28 0.13 10.47 0.59
N THR A 29 1.32 10.30 0.03
CA THR A 29 1.53 9.87 -1.35
C THR A 29 2.27 8.53 -1.37
N GLY A 30 2.15 7.81 -2.48
CA GLY A 30 3.08 6.72 -2.79
C GLY A 30 4.29 7.23 -3.56
N TYR A 31 4.89 6.33 -4.35
CA TYR A 31 6.21 6.51 -4.95
C TYR A 31 6.22 6.21 -6.47
N ILE A 32 5.06 6.23 -7.12
CA ILE A 32 5.00 6.13 -8.59
C ILE A 32 5.15 7.53 -9.21
N CYS A 33 5.41 7.58 -10.52
CA CYS A 33 5.69 8.82 -11.24
C CYS A 33 4.44 9.64 -11.64
N GLU A 34 3.26 9.20 -11.21
CA GLU A 34 1.96 9.83 -11.47
C GLU A 34 1.37 10.32 -10.15
N THR A 35 0.27 11.07 -10.22
CA THR A 35 -0.52 11.46 -9.05
C THR A 35 -0.90 10.23 -8.22
N ASP A 36 -0.16 9.94 -7.15
CA ASP A 36 -0.32 8.75 -6.28
C ASP A 36 -0.70 9.16 -4.86
N THR A 37 -1.61 10.12 -4.77
CA THR A 37 -2.08 10.64 -3.49
C THR A 37 -3.11 9.68 -2.91
N PHE A 38 -2.81 9.11 -1.74
CA PHE A 38 -3.75 8.29 -1.00
C PHE A 38 -4.66 9.12 -0.11
N ALA A 39 -4.17 10.26 0.38
CA ALA A 39 -4.93 11.16 1.22
C ALA A 39 -4.29 12.56 1.28
N SER A 40 -5.12 13.60 1.34
CA SER A 40 -4.70 14.98 1.59
C SER A 40 -5.23 15.45 2.94
N ASP A 41 -4.58 16.47 3.52
CA ASP A 41 -5.00 17.17 4.74
C ASP A 41 -5.31 16.24 5.93
N ARG A 42 -4.49 15.19 6.12
CA ARG A 42 -4.67 14.24 7.22
C ARG A 42 -3.91 14.68 8.45
N LYS A 43 -4.65 14.93 9.53
CA LYS A 43 -4.09 15.12 10.86
C LYS A 43 -3.68 13.76 11.42
N LEU A 44 -2.39 13.55 11.65
CA LEU A 44 -1.82 12.31 12.17
C LEU A 44 -0.69 12.62 13.16
N PRO A 45 -0.41 11.70 14.11
CA PRO A 45 0.81 11.77 14.90
C PRO A 45 2.04 11.89 14.01
N GLU A 46 3.03 12.66 14.46
CA GLU A 46 4.27 12.91 13.72
C GLU A 46 4.83 11.63 13.07
N ILE A 47 5.02 11.70 11.76
CA ILE A 47 5.57 10.62 10.93
C ILE A 47 7.05 10.88 10.71
N ARG A 48 7.87 9.85 10.92
CA ARG A 48 9.32 9.86 10.71
C ARG A 48 9.70 8.84 9.64
N GLU A 49 10.94 8.93 9.13
CA GLU A 49 11.49 7.85 8.31
C GLU A 49 11.44 6.52 9.10
N ASP A 50 11.21 5.42 8.39
CA ASP A 50 11.03 4.06 8.92
C ASP A 50 9.77 3.82 9.78
N ASP A 51 8.91 4.82 9.99
CA ASP A 51 7.60 4.59 10.63
C ASP A 51 6.68 3.74 9.75
N TYR A 52 5.82 2.93 10.38
CA TYR A 52 4.80 2.15 9.71
C TYR A 52 3.45 2.85 9.79
N LEU A 53 2.84 3.02 8.62
CA LEU A 53 1.48 3.50 8.48
C LEU A 53 0.54 2.35 8.14
N VAL A 54 -0.61 2.30 8.81
CA VAL A 54 -1.68 1.32 8.54
C VAL A 54 -2.80 1.99 7.78
N PHE A 55 -3.19 1.39 6.66
CA PHE A 55 -4.37 1.78 5.89
C PHE A 55 -5.51 0.81 6.19
N TYR A 56 -6.56 1.30 6.83
CA TYR A 56 -7.72 0.50 7.18
C TYR A 56 -8.68 0.32 6.00
N ASN A 57 -9.59 -0.65 6.09
CA ASN A 57 -10.63 -0.92 5.08
C ASN A 57 -10.08 -1.20 3.66
N ALA A 58 -8.89 -1.80 3.57
CA ALA A 58 -8.25 -2.20 2.31
C ALA A 58 -8.46 -3.68 1.93
N GLY A 59 -9.25 -4.44 2.70
CA GLY A 59 -9.47 -5.87 2.48
C GLY A 59 -10.34 -6.21 1.26
N ALA A 60 -11.23 -5.31 0.84
CA ALA A 60 -12.01 -5.44 -0.39
C ALA A 60 -11.51 -4.45 -1.44
N TYR A 61 -11.39 -4.91 -2.70
CA TYR A 61 -10.93 -4.09 -3.83
C TYR A 61 -9.56 -3.42 -3.61
N GLY A 62 -8.74 -3.98 -2.71
CA GLY A 62 -7.36 -3.57 -2.46
C GLY A 62 -6.40 -4.32 -3.37
N PHE A 63 -6.06 -5.55 -2.98
CA PHE A 63 -5.16 -6.41 -3.77
C PHE A 63 -5.74 -6.74 -5.14
N GLU A 64 -7.05 -6.99 -5.24
CA GLU A 64 -7.71 -7.36 -6.51
C GLU A 64 -7.52 -6.29 -7.60
N MET A 65 -7.42 -5.02 -7.21
CA MET A 65 -7.15 -3.91 -8.12
C MET A 65 -5.67 -3.52 -8.19
N ALA A 66 -4.76 -4.30 -7.58
CA ALA A 66 -3.33 -4.03 -7.65
C ALA A 66 -2.79 -4.36 -9.05
N SER A 67 -1.89 -3.52 -9.55
CA SER A 67 -1.24 -3.66 -10.85
C SER A 67 0.27 -3.68 -10.70
N ASN A 68 0.95 -4.03 -11.80
CA ASN A 68 2.41 -3.94 -11.93
C ASN A 68 2.84 -2.61 -12.56
N TYR A 69 2.03 -1.55 -12.44
CA TYR A 69 2.38 -0.23 -12.95
C TYR A 69 3.74 0.22 -12.39
N ASN A 70 4.55 0.87 -13.24
CA ASN A 70 5.98 1.16 -12.99
C ASN A 70 6.83 -0.09 -12.68
N SER A 71 6.51 -1.23 -13.29
CA SER A 71 7.23 -2.51 -13.13
C SER A 71 7.40 -2.90 -11.66
N ARG A 72 6.36 -2.64 -10.86
CA ARG A 72 6.39 -2.92 -9.43
C ARG A 72 5.82 -4.29 -9.13
N PHE A 73 6.37 -4.92 -8.10
CA PHE A 73 5.89 -6.21 -7.62
C PHE A 73 4.63 -6.04 -6.78
N LYS A 74 3.59 -6.84 -7.05
CA LYS A 74 2.45 -6.93 -6.15
C LYS A 74 2.90 -7.39 -4.75
N PRO A 75 2.31 -6.83 -3.68
CA PRO A 75 2.74 -7.12 -2.32
C PRO A 75 2.38 -8.55 -1.89
N ALA A 76 2.91 -8.98 -0.75
CA ALA A 76 2.44 -10.19 -0.08
C ALA A 76 1.07 -9.95 0.59
N GLU A 77 0.30 -11.02 0.78
CA GLU A 77 -0.90 -11.03 1.63
C GLU A 77 -0.70 -12.03 2.78
N VAL A 78 -1.08 -11.62 3.99
CA VAL A 78 -0.95 -12.41 5.21
C VAL A 78 -2.33 -12.57 5.85
N LEU A 79 -2.67 -13.80 6.21
CA LEU A 79 -3.82 -14.12 7.04
C LEU A 79 -3.38 -14.25 8.49
N VAL A 80 -4.02 -13.51 9.39
CA VAL A 80 -3.88 -13.73 10.84
C VAL A 80 -5.11 -14.52 11.30
N LYS A 81 -4.89 -15.73 11.82
CA LYS A 81 -5.94 -16.59 12.36
C LYS A 81 -5.46 -17.18 13.68
N ASP A 82 -6.30 -17.10 14.71
CA ASP A 82 -6.00 -17.60 16.06
C ASP A 82 -4.66 -17.05 16.61
N GLY A 83 -4.39 -15.76 16.38
CA GLY A 83 -3.14 -15.10 16.78
C GLY A 83 -1.91 -15.46 15.95
N LYS A 84 -2.04 -16.34 14.94
CA LYS A 84 -0.93 -16.77 14.08
C LYS A 84 -1.00 -16.13 12.70
N ALA A 85 0.08 -15.47 12.29
CA ALA A 85 0.25 -14.96 10.94
C ALA A 85 0.73 -16.06 9.97
N SER A 86 0.09 -16.17 8.81
CA SER A 86 0.44 -17.10 7.74
C SER A 86 0.44 -16.38 6.40
N LEU A 87 1.50 -16.58 5.60
CA LEU A 87 1.59 -16.05 4.25
C LEU A 87 0.59 -16.78 3.34
N ILE A 88 -0.38 -16.06 2.78
CA ILE A 88 -1.39 -16.61 1.87
C ILE A 88 -1.15 -16.23 0.41
N ARG A 89 -0.41 -15.14 0.17
CA ARG A 89 0.10 -14.78 -1.15
C ARG A 89 1.52 -14.26 -1.03
N LYS A 90 2.43 -14.82 -1.81
CA LYS A 90 3.83 -14.37 -1.86
C LYS A 90 3.89 -13.03 -2.60
N ARG A 91 4.83 -12.16 -2.18
CA ARG A 91 5.22 -10.99 -2.96
C ARG A 91 5.77 -11.46 -4.31
N GLU A 92 5.41 -10.76 -5.38
CA GLU A 92 6.01 -11.00 -6.70
C GLU A 92 7.50 -10.64 -6.73
N ASN A 93 8.20 -11.18 -7.71
CA ASN A 93 9.58 -10.86 -8.01
C ASN A 93 9.73 -10.41 -9.48
N PHE A 94 10.97 -10.21 -9.92
CA PHE A 94 11.25 -9.76 -11.27
C PHE A 94 10.82 -10.76 -12.35
N ASP A 95 10.98 -12.06 -12.12
CA ASP A 95 10.57 -13.10 -13.08
C ASP A 95 9.05 -13.12 -13.27
N ASP A 96 8.27 -12.79 -12.24
CA ASP A 96 6.82 -12.66 -12.36
C ASP A 96 6.41 -11.57 -13.37
N LEU A 97 7.18 -10.46 -13.44
CA LEU A 97 6.93 -9.38 -14.41
C LEU A 97 7.25 -9.80 -15.86
N LEU A 98 8.25 -10.66 -16.02
CA LEU A 98 8.72 -11.09 -17.33
C LEU A 98 7.99 -12.34 -17.84
N ARG A 99 7.24 -13.04 -16.98
CA ARG A 99 6.63 -14.34 -17.24
C ARG A 99 5.89 -14.44 -18.58
N ASN A 100 5.25 -13.35 -19.00
CA ASN A 100 4.41 -13.31 -20.20
C ASN A 100 5.09 -12.63 -21.40
N GLN A 101 6.38 -12.30 -21.32
CA GLN A 101 7.14 -11.67 -22.39
C GLN A 101 7.86 -12.73 -23.23
N ILE A 102 7.78 -12.60 -24.56
CA ILE A 102 8.47 -13.49 -25.50
C ILE A 102 9.59 -12.68 -26.16
N VAL A 103 10.84 -13.12 -25.96
CA VAL A 103 11.99 -12.54 -26.65
C VAL A 103 12.00 -13.07 -28.09
N LEU A 104 12.04 -12.16 -29.07
CA LEU A 104 12.23 -12.52 -30.46
C LEU A 104 13.71 -12.67 -30.75
N SER A 105 14.07 -13.77 -31.41
CA SER A 105 15.40 -14.06 -31.93
C SER A 105 15.63 -13.42 -33.29
#